data_AF-A0A553DQD4-F1
#
_entry.id   AF-A0A553DQD4-F1
#
_cell.length_a   1.000
_cell.length_b   1.000
_cell.length_c   1.000
_cell.angle_alpha   90.00
_cell.angle_beta   90.00
_cell.angle_gamma   90.00
#
_symmetry.space_group_name_H-M   'P 1'
#
loop_
_entity.id
_entity.type
_entity.pdbx_description
1 polymer ?
#
loop_
_entity_poly.entity_id
_entity_poly.type
_entity_poly.pdbx_seq_one_letter_code
_entity_poly.pdbx_strand_id
1 'polypeptide(L)'
;MANLNKKFENIEKLVQRDFNVDETVQLLKLNHQVFWSWGVERLLNYQNKGLLLLVNGHHHKGWLLIVLAWNDTYSYYLLEGNKTIKKEQHEVYFDCLQERIDKDIEYINEYK
;
A
#
# COMPACT_ATOMS: atom_id res chain seq x y z
N MET A 1 -20.90 11.27 -3.98
CA MET A 1 -19.73 10.62 -3.32
C MET A 1 -20.22 9.32 -2.70
N ALA A 2 -20.17 8.23 -3.46
CA ALA A 2 -20.72 6.94 -3.02
C ALA A 2 -19.89 6.38 -1.86
N ASN A 3 -20.59 6.00 -0.79
CA ASN A 3 -20.12 5.38 0.45
C ASN A 3 -18.93 4.40 0.27
N LEU A 4 -17.70 4.92 0.31
CA LEU A 4 -16.51 4.08 0.52
C LEU A 4 -16.51 3.52 1.95
N ASN A 5 -17.09 4.26 2.90
CA ASN A 5 -17.12 3.94 4.34
C ASN A 5 -17.71 2.55 4.64
N LYS A 6 -18.80 2.13 3.97
CA LYS A 6 -19.38 0.79 4.20
C LYS A 6 -18.51 -0.37 3.70
N LYS A 7 -17.58 -0.12 2.80
CA LYS A 7 -16.75 -1.19 2.22
C LYS A 7 -15.48 -1.45 3.04
N PHE A 8 -15.05 -0.56 3.93
CA PHE A 8 -13.72 -0.60 4.53
C PHE A 8 -13.72 -0.40 6.05
N GLU A 9 -14.70 -0.95 6.76
CA GLU A 9 -14.84 -0.82 8.22
C GLU A 9 -13.57 -1.22 9.00
N ASN A 10 -12.78 -2.15 8.46
CA ASN A 10 -11.51 -2.60 9.06
C ASN A 10 -10.41 -1.53 8.93
N ILE A 11 -10.44 -0.74 7.85
CA ILE A 11 -9.39 0.23 7.51
C ILE A 11 -9.41 1.41 8.46
N GLU A 12 -10.59 1.83 8.92
CA GLU A 12 -10.75 2.91 9.91
C GLU A 12 -9.91 2.67 11.16
N LYS A 13 -9.68 1.40 11.54
CA LYS A 13 -8.85 1.03 12.70
C LYS A 13 -7.35 1.01 12.39
N LEU A 14 -6.96 0.92 11.13
CA LEU A 14 -5.57 0.81 10.68
C LEU A 14 -4.96 2.18 10.36
N VAL A 15 -5.80 3.12 9.91
CA VAL A 15 -5.36 4.47 9.61
C VAL A 15 -5.08 5.25 10.89
N GLN A 16 -4.08 6.12 10.85
CA GLN A 16 -3.67 6.92 12.00
C GLN A 16 -3.70 8.40 11.67
N ARG A 17 -2.69 8.89 10.94
CA ARG A 17 -2.51 10.31 10.63
C ARG A 17 -2.83 10.62 9.17
N ASP A 18 -3.27 11.84 8.92
CA ASP A 18 -3.34 12.40 7.56
C ASP A 18 -1.93 12.59 6.97
N PHE A 19 -1.77 12.31 5.69
CA PHE A 19 -0.53 12.51 4.94
C PHE A 19 -0.82 12.90 3.49
N ASN A 20 0.22 13.39 2.80
CA ASN A 20 0.10 13.68 1.37
C ASN A 20 0.18 12.39 0.56
N VAL A 21 -1.00 11.90 0.14
CA VAL A 21 -1.12 10.68 -0.65
C VAL A 21 -0.43 10.83 -2.01
N ASP A 22 -0.51 12.00 -2.65
CA ASP A 22 0.08 12.22 -3.97
C ASP A 22 1.61 12.19 -3.92
N GLU A 23 2.23 12.75 -2.88
CA GLU A 23 3.68 12.64 -2.64
C GLU A 23 4.09 11.18 -2.42
N THR A 24 3.28 10.42 -1.68
CA THR A 24 3.56 9.00 -1.46
C THR A 24 3.45 8.20 -2.76
N VAL A 25 2.51 8.55 -3.65
CA VAL A 25 2.41 7.93 -4.98
C VAL A 25 3.62 8.27 -5.85
N GLN A 26 4.13 9.51 -5.78
CA GLN A 26 5.36 9.90 -6.47
C GLN A 26 6.56 9.12 -5.95
N LEU A 27 6.69 8.97 -4.62
CA LEU A 27 7.71 8.16 -3.97
C LEU A 27 7.68 6.70 -4.45
N LEU A 28 6.50 6.08 -4.48
CA LEU A 28 6.32 4.70 -4.97
C LEU A 28 6.58 4.55 -6.47
N LYS A 29 6.57 5.66 -7.23
CA LYS A 29 6.85 5.66 -8.66
C LYS A 29 8.30 6.02 -8.98
N LEU A 30 9.15 6.36 -8.01
CA LEU A 30 10.54 6.74 -8.28
C LEU A 30 11.27 5.73 -9.17
N ASN A 31 11.11 4.43 -8.88
CA ASN A 31 11.44 3.37 -9.83
C ASN A 31 10.19 2.93 -10.60
N HIS A 32 10.00 3.47 -11.80
CA HIS A 32 8.81 3.22 -12.63
C HIS A 32 8.66 1.74 -13.01
N GLN A 33 9.78 1.06 -13.28
CA GLN A 33 9.77 -0.35 -13.70
C GLN A 33 9.23 -1.26 -12.59
N VAL A 34 9.67 -1.02 -11.35
CA VAL A 34 9.18 -1.72 -10.16
C VAL A 34 7.71 -1.41 -9.91
N PHE A 35 7.31 -0.14 -9.99
CA PHE A 35 5.90 0.20 -9.79
C PHE A 35 4.97 -0.44 -10.83
N TRP A 36 5.41 -0.53 -12.09
CA TRP A 36 4.65 -1.16 -13.16
C TRP A 36 4.56 -2.68 -13.02
N SER A 37 5.60 -3.35 -12.49
CA SER A 37 5.56 -4.80 -12.28
C SER A 37 4.50 -5.22 -11.26
N TRP A 38 4.09 -4.33 -10.34
CA TRP A 38 3.01 -4.62 -9.38
C TRP A 38 1.62 -4.75 -10.01
N GLY A 39 1.44 -4.36 -11.28
CA GLY A 39 0.16 -4.48 -11.98
C GLY A 39 -0.96 -3.69 -11.30
N VAL A 40 -0.68 -2.44 -10.91
CA VAL A 40 -1.66 -1.58 -10.20
C VAL A 40 -2.87 -1.27 -11.08
N GLU A 41 -4.04 -1.79 -10.73
CA GLU A 41 -5.29 -1.58 -11.47
C GLU A 41 -6.07 -0.36 -10.98
N ARG A 42 -6.03 -0.11 -9.66
CA ARG A 42 -6.79 0.98 -9.02
C ARG A 42 -5.99 1.61 -7.89
N LEU A 43 -6.17 2.92 -7.77
CA LEU A 43 -5.62 3.74 -6.71
C LEU A 43 -6.76 4.52 -6.05
N LEU A 44 -6.88 4.40 -4.73
CA LEU A 44 -7.90 5.08 -3.95
C LEU A 44 -7.27 5.82 -2.78
N ASN A 45 -7.64 7.08 -2.62
CA ASN A 45 -7.32 7.86 -1.43
C ASN A 45 -8.45 7.68 -0.40
N TYR A 46 -8.09 7.18 0.79
CA TYR A 46 -8.98 7.08 1.93
C TYR A 46 -8.77 8.28 2.86
N GLN A 47 -9.53 9.35 2.63
CA GLN A 47 -9.59 10.54 3.48
C GLN A 47 -8.22 11.17 3.81
N ASN A 48 -7.23 11.06 2.94
CA ASN A 48 -5.82 11.42 3.17
C ASN A 48 -5.12 10.64 4.30
N LYS A 49 -5.75 9.62 4.88
CA LYS A 49 -5.19 8.79 5.95
C LYS A 49 -4.74 7.41 5.50
N GLY A 50 -5.10 7.04 4.28
CA GLY A 50 -4.71 5.78 3.67
C GLY A 50 -4.63 5.87 2.16
N LEU A 51 -3.61 5.22 1.59
CA LEU A 51 -3.47 4.99 0.16
C LEU A 51 -3.74 3.52 -0.12
N LEU A 52 -4.76 3.25 -0.92
CA LEU A 52 -5.17 1.91 -1.33
C LEU A 52 -4.79 1.66 -2.78
N LEU A 53 -4.04 0.58 -3.02
CA LEU A 53 -3.63 0.12 -4.34
C LEU A 53 -4.21 -1.28 -4.56
N LEU A 54 -4.94 -1.49 -5.64
CA LEU A 54 -5.31 -2.83 -6.09
C LEU A 54 -4.19 -3.34 -6.99
N VAL A 55 -3.43 -4.31 -6.50
CA VAL A 55 -2.24 -4.87 -7.16
C VAL A 55 -2.50 -6.29 -7.66
N ASN A 56 -1.77 -6.69 -8.69
CA ASN A 56 -1.79 -8.02 -9.26
C ASN A 56 -0.35 -8.53 -9.44
N GLY A 57 0.41 -8.50 -8.34
CA GLY A 57 1.79 -8.97 -8.30
C GLY A 57 1.89 -10.50 -8.23
N HIS A 58 3.11 -10.99 -8.34
CA HIS A 58 3.44 -12.40 -8.32
C HIS A 58 3.10 -13.07 -6.97
N HIS A 59 3.51 -12.45 -5.85
CA HIS A 59 3.30 -12.97 -4.49
C HIS A 59 1.99 -12.50 -3.86
N HIS A 60 1.51 -11.32 -4.26
CA HIS A 60 0.27 -10.76 -3.72
C HIS A 60 -0.67 -10.22 -4.80
N LYS A 61 -1.91 -10.70 -4.77
CA LYS A 61 -3.02 -10.24 -5.60
C LYS A 61 -4.14 -9.77 -4.70
N GLY A 62 -4.43 -8.46 -4.71
CA GLY A 62 -5.40 -7.88 -3.80
C GLY A 62 -5.09 -6.44 -3.45
N TRP A 63 -5.62 -5.99 -2.31
CA TRP A 63 -5.43 -4.62 -1.88
C TRP A 63 -4.13 -4.50 -1.08
N LEU A 64 -3.38 -3.44 -1.36
CA LEU A 64 -2.29 -2.91 -0.55
C LEU A 64 -2.81 -1.61 0.08
N LEU A 65 -2.77 -1.52 1.39
CA LEU A 65 -3.09 -0.30 2.15
C LEU A 65 -1.79 0.27 2.71
N ILE A 66 -1.49 1.53 2.44
CA ILE A 66 -0.37 2.27 3.03
C ILE A 66 -0.93 3.38 3.90
N VAL A 67 -0.39 3.53 5.11
CA VAL A 67 -0.79 4.55 6.09
C VAL A 67 0.45 5.20 6.68
N LEU A 68 0.31 6.42 7.19
CA LEU A 68 1.34 7.09 7.97
C LEU A 68 1.03 6.95 9.47
N ALA A 69 1.98 6.43 10.22
CA ALA A 69 1.88 6.26 11.66
C ALA A 69 2.25 7.54 12.42
N TRP A 70 1.89 7.61 13.70
CA TRP A 70 2.18 8.78 14.56
C TRP A 70 3.65 9.07 14.78
N ASN A 71 4.52 8.07 14.59
CA ASN A 71 5.97 8.19 14.69
C ASN A 71 6.64 8.62 13.38
N ASP A 72 5.88 9.18 12.44
CA ASP A 72 6.33 9.64 11.12
C ASP A 72 6.97 8.54 10.24
N THR A 73 6.59 7.28 10.48
CA THR A 73 6.94 6.14 9.61
C THR A 73 5.74 5.61 8.87
N TYR A 74 5.97 4.96 7.73
CA TYR A 74 4.91 4.28 7.01
C TYR A 74 4.62 2.90 7.63
N SER A 75 3.36 2.50 7.56
CA SER A 75 2.94 1.12 7.73
C SER A 75 2.17 0.69 6.49
N TYR A 76 2.31 -0.57 6.09
CA TYR A 76 1.51 -1.11 5.00
C TYR A 76 0.95 -2.48 5.31
N TYR A 77 -0.19 -2.77 4.69
CA TYR A 77 -0.98 -3.97 4.91
C TYR A 77 -1.35 -4.59 3.56
N LEU A 78 -1.02 -5.86 3.41
CA LEU A 78 -1.51 -6.68 2.31
C LEU A 78 -2.83 -7.31 2.71
N LEU A 79 -3.88 -7.01 1.96
CA LEU A 79 -5.24 -7.41 2.21
C LEU A 79 -5.71 -8.40 1.14
N GLU A 80 -6.28 -9.53 1.55
CA GLU A 80 -6.78 -10.58 0.66
C GLU A 80 -8.31 -10.67 0.72
N GLY A 81 -8.94 -11.02 -0.41
CA GLY A 81 -10.39 -11.31 -0.50
C GLY A 81 -11.29 -10.29 0.20
N ASN A 82 -11.94 -10.72 1.28
CA ASN A 82 -12.81 -9.91 2.14
C ASN A 82 -12.06 -8.92 3.05
N LYS A 83 -10.85 -8.48 2.66
CA LYS A 83 -10.06 -7.44 3.33
C LYS A 83 -9.54 -7.87 4.70
N THR A 84 -9.22 -9.15 4.80
CA THR A 84 -8.44 -9.71 5.92
C THR A 84 -6.97 -9.35 5.72
N ILE A 85 -6.29 -8.95 6.79
CA ILE A 85 -4.86 -8.67 6.75
C ILE A 85 -4.14 -10.01 6.59
N LYS A 86 -3.44 -10.17 5.46
CA LYS A 86 -2.57 -11.30 5.17
C LYS A 86 -1.16 -11.05 5.71
N LYS A 87 -0.69 -9.80 5.57
CA LYS A 87 0.61 -9.37 6.04
C LYS A 87 0.55 -7.89 6.42
N GLU A 88 1.31 -7.52 7.43
CA GLU A 88 1.53 -6.15 7.84
C GLU A 88 3.01 -5.89 8.05
N GLN A 89 3.41 -4.64 7.81
CA GLN A 89 4.74 -4.12 8.07
C GLN A 89 4.60 -2.73 8.68
N HIS A 90 5.42 -2.48 9.70
CA HIS A 90 5.44 -1.24 10.46
C HIS A 90 6.83 -0.62 10.44
N GLU A 91 6.91 0.65 10.82
CA GLU A 91 8.17 1.38 10.97
C GLU A 91 9.01 1.40 9.70
N VAL A 92 8.34 1.61 8.56
CA VAL A 92 8.95 1.66 7.24
C VAL A 92 9.31 3.11 6.91
N TYR A 93 10.60 3.39 6.78
CA TYR A 93 11.07 4.68 6.28
C TYR A 93 10.72 4.88 4.80
N PHE A 94 10.54 6.14 4.41
CA PHE A 94 10.10 6.51 3.05
C PHE A 94 11.06 6.00 1.96
N ASP A 95 12.37 6.03 2.22
CA ASP A 95 13.43 5.58 1.32
C ASP A 95 13.39 4.08 1.06
N CYS A 96 12.95 3.30 2.05
CA CYS A 96 12.83 1.84 1.99
C CYS A 96 11.42 1.37 1.56
N LEU A 97 10.44 2.27 1.45
CA LEU A 97 9.03 1.91 1.29
C LEU A 97 8.79 1.11 0.00
N GLN A 98 9.27 1.62 -1.13
CA GLN A 98 9.08 0.97 -2.42
C GLN A 98 9.73 -0.42 -2.46
N GLU A 99 10.96 -0.54 -1.96
CA GLU A 99 11.72 -1.79 -1.96
C GLU A 99 11.05 -2.85 -1.07
N ARG A 100 10.56 -2.48 0.12
CA ARG A 100 9.89 -3.43 1.02
C ARG A 100 8.57 -3.92 0.45
N ILE A 101 7.79 -3.01 -0.14
CA ILE A 101 6.54 -3.36 -0.82
C ILE A 101 6.83 -4.30 -2.00
N ASP A 102 7.83 -3.99 -2.82
CA ASP A 102 8.21 -4.82 -3.95
C ASP A 102 8.61 -6.24 -3.52
N LYS A 103 9.42 -6.35 -2.45
CA LYS A 103 9.82 -7.65 -1.87
C LYS A 103 8.63 -8.51 -1.45
N ASP A 104 7.57 -7.88 -0.97
CA ASP A 104 6.40 -8.58 -0.45
C ASP A 104 5.34 -8.87 -1.52
N ILE A 105 5.35 -8.15 -2.65
CA ILE A 105 4.31 -8.21 -3.68
C ILE A 105 4.79 -8.90 -4.96
N GLU A 106 6.03 -8.67 -5.39
CA GLU A 106 6.50 -9.03 -6.73
C GLU A 106 7.86 -9.72 -6.75
N TYR A 107 8.85 -9.22 -6.01
CA TYR A 107 10.27 -9.59 -6.17
C TYR A 107 10.53 -11.10 -6.19
N ILE A 108 11.25 -11.57 -7.22
CA ILE A 108 11.72 -12.95 -7.35
C ILE A 108 13.26 -12.94 -7.43
N ASN A 109 13.93 -13.88 -6.76
CA ASN A 109 15.40 -13.98 -6.76
C ASN A 109 16.01 -14.27 -8.16
N GLU A 110 15.21 -14.62 -9.16
CA GLU A 110 15.66 -14.96 -10.53
C GLU A 110 16.11 -13.73 -11.36
N TYR A 111 15.98 -12.51 -10.86
CA TYR A 111 16.43 -11.28 -11.53
C TYR A 111 17.91 -10.91 -11.28
N LYS A 112 18.76 -11.89 -10.94
CA LYS A 112 20.21 -11.71 -10.79
C LYS A 112 21.01 -12.21 -11.98
#